data_AF-A0A840X960-F1
#
_entry.id   AF-A0A840X960-F1
#
_cell.length_a   1.000
_cell.length_b   1.000
_cell.length_c   1.000
_cell.angle_alpha   90.00
_cell.angle_beta   90.00
_cell.angle_gamma   90.00
#
_symmetry.space_group_name_H-M   'P 1'
#
loop_
_entity.id
_entity.type
_entity.pdbx_description
1 polymer ?
#
loop_
_entity_poly.entity_id
_entity_poly.type
_entity_poly.pdbx_seq_one_letter_code
_entity_poly.pdbx_strand_id
1 'polypeptide(L)'
;MARGVAVAISPRLPVAIARDSVEHTWPGYIAGFDSLVRDPEWTDALDDLAARNVPVRLVDGDKDPVPVPGRADELAARFANISAARRLGGHRLPLSDPIGCASIVRAVLSEHGASDS
;
A
#
# COMPACT_ATOMS: atom_id res chain seq x y z
N MET A 1 -11.21 -24.89 7.86
CA MET A 1 -10.92 -24.20 9.13
C MET A 1 -9.55 -23.52 9.18
N ALA A 2 -8.51 -23.97 8.45
CA ALA A 2 -7.15 -23.39 8.53
C ALA A 2 -6.90 -22.10 7.70
N ARG A 3 -7.56 -21.90 6.54
CA ARG A 3 -7.32 -20.75 5.64
C ARG A 3 -7.59 -19.36 6.26
N GLY A 4 -8.55 -19.26 7.19
CA GLY A 4 -8.88 -18.00 7.86
C GLY A 4 -7.90 -17.63 8.97
N VAL A 5 -7.34 -18.66 9.65
CA VAL A 5 -6.40 -18.46 10.75
C VAL A 5 -5.05 -17.98 10.24
N ALA A 6 -4.61 -18.45 9.06
CA ALA A 6 -3.35 -18.04 8.42
C ALA A 6 -3.26 -16.53 8.17
N VAL A 7 -4.37 -15.89 7.77
CA VAL A 7 -4.47 -14.44 7.59
C VAL A 7 -4.28 -13.69 8.92
N ALA A 8 -4.84 -14.24 10.00
CA ALA A 8 -4.75 -13.63 11.33
C ALA A 8 -3.35 -13.74 11.96
N ILE A 9 -2.62 -14.83 11.68
CA ILE A 9 -1.30 -15.09 12.27
C ILE A 9 -0.12 -14.65 11.38
N SER A 10 -0.35 -14.40 10.09
CA SER A 10 0.65 -13.88 9.15
C SER A 10 0.16 -12.62 8.43
N PRO A 11 -0.08 -11.51 9.16
CA PRO A 11 -0.59 -10.26 8.61
C PRO A 11 0.41 -9.51 7.72
N ARG A 12 1.58 -10.11 7.47
CA ARG A 12 2.67 -9.53 6.66
C ARG A 12 2.59 -9.89 5.18
N LEU A 13 1.66 -10.77 4.80
CA LEU A 13 1.46 -11.19 3.42
C LEU A 13 0.06 -10.75 2.94
N PRO A 14 -0.09 -10.34 1.67
CA PRO A 14 -1.40 -10.11 1.07
C PRO A 14 -2.34 -11.31 1.30
N VAL A 15 -3.62 -11.05 1.51
CA VAL A 15 -4.62 -12.06 1.94
C VAL A 15 -4.66 -13.29 1.02
N ALA A 16 -4.47 -13.09 -0.30
CA ALA A 16 -4.40 -14.19 -1.25
C ALA A 16 -3.19 -15.11 -0.97
N ILE A 17 -2.02 -14.54 -0.73
CA ILE A 17 -0.78 -15.26 -0.46
C ILE A 17 -0.82 -15.93 0.92
N ALA A 18 -1.37 -15.27 1.93
CA ALA A 18 -1.54 -15.86 3.26
C ALA A 18 -2.51 -17.06 3.26
N ARG A 19 -3.46 -17.11 2.31
CA ARG A 19 -4.40 -18.23 2.17
C ARG A 19 -3.80 -19.43 1.45
N ASP A 20 -2.94 -19.18 0.47
CA ASP A 20 -2.35 -20.23 -0.36
C ASP A 20 -1.01 -20.76 0.17
N SER A 21 -0.33 -20.00 1.04
CA SER A 21 0.89 -20.46 1.74
C SER A 21 0.68 -21.70 2.62
N VAL A 22 -0.58 -22.01 2.97
CA VAL A 22 -0.96 -23.20 3.74
C VAL A 22 -0.88 -24.48 2.89
N GLU A 23 -0.86 -24.37 1.57
CA GLU A 23 -0.91 -25.54 0.69
C GLU A 23 0.46 -26.13 0.31
N HIS A 24 1.58 -25.42 0.57
CA HIS A 24 2.95 -25.88 0.24
C HIS A 24 3.09 -26.54 -1.15
N THR A 25 2.31 -26.07 -2.14
CA THR A 25 2.35 -26.61 -3.50
C THR A 25 3.15 -25.70 -4.43
N TRP A 26 3.81 -26.29 -5.42
CA TRP A 26 4.57 -25.56 -6.44
C TRP A 26 3.74 -24.47 -7.17
N PRO A 27 2.45 -24.70 -7.52
CA PRO A 27 1.59 -23.63 -8.01
C PRO A 27 1.37 -22.48 -7.02
N GLY A 28 1.26 -22.75 -5.72
CA GLY A 28 1.16 -21.71 -4.68
C GLY A 28 2.43 -20.86 -4.56
N TYR A 29 3.60 -21.45 -4.78
CA TYR A 29 4.86 -20.71 -4.87
C TYR A 29 4.93 -19.80 -6.10
N ILE A 30 4.48 -20.26 -7.27
CA ILE A 30 4.47 -19.43 -8.49
C ILE A 30 3.46 -18.29 -8.37
N ALA A 31 2.25 -18.54 -7.88
CA ALA A 31 1.24 -17.50 -7.67
C ALA A 31 1.72 -16.45 -6.64
N GLY A 32 2.37 -16.89 -5.56
CA GLY A 32 2.97 -15.99 -4.57
C GLY A 32 4.12 -15.16 -5.14
N PHE A 33 4.95 -15.74 -6.00
CA PHE A 33 6.03 -15.02 -6.68
C PHE A 33 5.49 -14.01 -7.69
N ASP A 34 4.52 -14.40 -8.53
CA ASP A 34 3.96 -13.49 -9.54
C ASP A 34 3.25 -12.29 -8.90
N SER A 35 2.49 -12.49 -7.82
CA SER A 35 1.81 -11.41 -7.08
C SER A 35 2.76 -10.50 -6.30
N LEU A 36 3.92 -10.99 -5.83
CA LEU A 36 4.88 -10.19 -5.05
C LEU A 36 5.97 -9.54 -5.91
N VAL A 37 6.33 -10.16 -7.02
CA VAL A 37 7.57 -9.84 -7.76
C VAL A 37 7.30 -9.44 -9.20
N ARG A 38 6.31 -10.04 -9.86
CA ARG A 38 6.19 -9.97 -11.32
C ARG A 38 5.15 -8.98 -11.81
N ASP A 39 4.02 -8.85 -11.12
CA ASP A 39 2.96 -7.94 -11.54
C ASP A 39 2.31 -7.27 -10.34
N PRO A 40 2.91 -6.18 -9.85
CA PRO A 40 2.33 -5.49 -8.74
C PRO A 40 1.22 -4.61 -9.37
N GLU A 41 -0.02 -5.14 -9.37
CA GLU A 41 -1.28 -4.56 -9.92
C GLU A 41 -1.58 -3.11 -9.48
N TRP A 42 -0.71 -2.51 -8.68
CA TRP A 42 -0.82 -1.14 -8.21
C TRP A 42 -0.71 -0.12 -9.33
N THR A 43 -0.01 -0.40 -10.43
CA THR A 43 0.08 0.58 -11.54
C THR A 43 -1.29 0.76 -12.19
N ASP A 44 -1.95 -0.34 -12.55
CA ASP A 44 -3.31 -0.32 -13.10
C ASP A 44 -4.31 0.25 -12.09
N ALA A 45 -4.16 -0.06 -10.79
CA ALA A 45 -4.98 0.54 -9.76
C ALA A 45 -4.81 2.07 -9.66
N LEU A 46 -3.59 2.59 -9.83
CA LEU A 46 -3.36 4.04 -9.86
C LEU A 46 -3.93 4.67 -11.12
N ASP A 47 -3.82 4.01 -12.28
CA ASP A 47 -4.43 4.47 -13.54
C ASP A 47 -5.98 4.53 -13.40
N ASP A 48 -6.61 3.52 -12.80
CA ASP A 48 -8.05 3.49 -12.54
C ASP A 48 -8.49 4.58 -11.54
N LEU A 49 -7.73 4.79 -10.46
CA LEU A 49 -7.99 5.85 -9.49
C LEU A 49 -7.84 7.23 -10.12
N ALA A 50 -6.85 7.41 -11.00
CA ALA A 50 -6.66 8.63 -11.77
C ALA A 50 -7.79 8.89 -12.77
N ALA A 51 -8.24 7.88 -13.50
CA ALA A 51 -9.38 7.99 -14.42
C ALA A 51 -10.67 8.41 -13.70
N ARG A 52 -10.81 8.03 -12.42
CA ARG A 52 -11.94 8.40 -11.55
C ARG A 52 -11.70 9.67 -10.73
N ASN A 53 -10.55 10.32 -10.91
CA ASN A 53 -10.12 11.50 -10.15
C ASN A 53 -10.18 11.30 -8.63
N VAL A 54 -9.90 10.08 -8.14
CA VAL A 54 -9.87 9.79 -6.71
C VAL A 54 -8.54 10.27 -6.13
N PRO A 55 -8.52 11.18 -5.14
CA PRO A 55 -7.26 11.64 -4.55
C PRO A 55 -6.51 10.51 -3.84
N VAL A 56 -5.21 10.39 -4.12
CA VAL A 56 -4.32 9.43 -3.46
C VAL A 56 -3.16 10.17 -2.81
N ARG A 57 -2.84 9.82 -1.56
CA ARG A 57 -1.67 10.33 -0.85
C ARG A 57 -0.73 9.18 -0.51
N LEU A 58 0.42 9.17 -1.17
CA LEU A 58 1.52 8.25 -0.91
C LEU A 58 2.35 8.79 0.27
N VAL A 59 2.71 7.92 1.21
CA VAL A 59 3.43 8.32 2.43
C VAL A 59 4.67 7.46 2.59
N ASP A 60 5.84 8.08 2.43
CA ASP A 60 7.14 7.43 2.63
C ASP A 60 7.69 7.70 4.03
N GLY A 61 8.33 6.70 4.61
CA GLY A 61 9.21 6.90 5.77
C GLY A 61 10.54 7.49 5.32
N ASP A 62 10.98 8.59 5.94
CA ASP A 62 12.23 9.30 5.62
C ASP A 62 13.51 8.48 5.85
N LYS A 63 13.39 7.39 6.61
CA LYS A 63 14.46 6.45 6.97
C LYS A 63 14.11 5.01 6.59
N ASP A 64 13.13 4.82 5.71
CA ASP A 64 12.77 3.48 5.26
C ASP A 64 13.76 3.00 4.19
N PRO A 65 14.53 1.92 4.44
CA PRO A 65 15.46 1.38 3.44
C PRO A 65 14.75 0.51 2.38
N VAL A 66 13.46 0.21 2.54
CA VAL A 66 12.70 -0.70 1.67
C VAL A 66 12.08 -0.05 0.42
N PRO A 67 11.43 1.14 0.48
CA PRO A 67 10.85 1.74 -0.71
C PRO A 67 11.92 2.13 -1.72
N VAL A 68 11.56 2.08 -2.99
CA VAL A 68 12.42 2.59 -4.08
C VAL A 68 12.54 4.11 -3.89
N PRO A 69 13.75 4.64 -3.61
CA PRO A 69 13.90 6.07 -3.34
C PRO A 69 13.38 6.92 -4.50
N GLY A 70 12.54 7.91 -4.19
CA GLY A 70 11.97 8.84 -5.19
C GLY A 70 10.79 8.30 -5.99
N ARG A 71 10.37 7.04 -5.80
CA ARG A 71 9.24 6.46 -6.54
C ARG A 71 7.91 7.17 -6.26
N ALA A 72 7.65 7.55 -5.01
CA ALA A 72 6.43 8.30 -4.67
C ALA A 72 6.40 9.67 -5.35
N ASP A 73 7.54 10.37 -5.41
CA ASP A 73 7.66 11.66 -6.09
C ASP A 73 7.47 11.50 -7.61
N GLU A 74 8.04 10.46 -8.21
CA GLU A 74 7.85 10.13 -9.63
C GLU A 74 6.37 9.90 -9.97
N LEU A 75 5.65 9.16 -9.11
CA LEU A 75 4.23 8.89 -9.28
C LEU A 75 3.37 10.14 -9.10
N ALA A 76 3.67 10.98 -8.11
CA ALA A 76 3.00 12.26 -7.91
C ALA A 76 3.23 13.23 -9.09
N ALA A 77 4.37 13.13 -9.78
CA ALA A 77 4.63 13.90 -11.00
C ALA A 77 3.85 13.36 -12.21
N ARG A 78 3.58 12.05 -12.26
CA ARG A 78 2.86 11.39 -13.37
C ARG A 78 1.34 11.59 -13.31
N PHE A 79 0.76 11.66 -12.10
CA PHE A 79 -0.69 11.66 -11.91
C PHE A 79 -1.17 12.88 -11.13
N ALA A 80 -2.09 13.67 -11.71
CA ALA A 80 -2.55 14.93 -11.13
C ALA A 80 -3.32 14.77 -9.81
N ASN A 81 -3.95 13.61 -9.58
CA ASN A 81 -4.70 13.27 -8.37
C ASN A 81 -3.83 12.58 -7.30
N ILE A 82 -2.54 12.40 -7.53
CA ILE A 82 -1.62 11.73 -6.60
C ILE A 82 -0.68 12.76 -5.98
N SER A 83 -0.53 12.69 -4.65
CA SER A 83 0.42 13.49 -3.88
C SER A 83 1.37 12.60 -3.08
N ALA A 84 2.61 13.05 -2.89
CA ALA A 84 3.59 12.38 -2.05
C ALA A 84 3.82 13.18 -0.75
N ALA A 85 3.94 12.47 0.37
CA ALA A 85 4.28 13.02 1.67
C ALA A 85 5.38 12.18 2.33
N ARG A 86 6.23 12.82 3.13
CA ARG A 86 7.25 12.14 3.93
C ARG A 86 6.89 12.19 5.39
N ARG A 87 7.22 11.14 6.13
CA ARG A 87 7.11 11.08 7.58
C ARG A 87 8.39 10.58 8.21
N LEU A 88 8.65 11.06 9.43
CA LEU A 88 9.71 10.54 10.25
C LEU A 88 9.42 9.06 10.56
N GLY A 89 10.30 8.16 10.15
CA GLY A 89 10.15 6.73 10.37
C GLY A 89 10.74 5.89 9.25
N GLY A 90 10.72 4.57 9.45
CA GLY A 90 11.16 3.60 8.45
C GLY A 90 10.07 2.59 8.15
N HIS A 91 10.47 1.41 7.69
CA HIS A 91 9.57 0.30 7.31
C HIS A 91 8.54 -0.14 8.37
N ARG A 92 8.72 0.31 9.62
CA ARG A 92 7.78 0.01 10.70
C ARG A 92 6.60 0.99 10.77
N LEU A 93 6.54 2.03 9.96
CA LEU A 93 5.30 2.79 9.79
C LEU A 93 4.22 1.86 9.19
N PRO A 94 2.95 1.96 9.62
CA PRO A 94 2.43 2.91 10.61
C PRO A 94 2.62 2.48 12.07
N LEU A 95 3.07 1.26 12.35
CA LEU A 95 3.17 0.71 13.72
C LEU A 95 4.08 1.52 14.64
N SER A 96 5.14 2.15 14.12
CA SER A 96 6.05 2.97 14.93
C SER A 96 5.54 4.38 15.23
N ASP A 97 4.57 4.90 14.47
CA ASP A 97 3.91 6.20 14.71
C ASP A 97 2.43 6.15 14.28
N PRO A 98 1.58 5.40 14.99
CA PRO A 98 0.19 5.21 14.59
C PRO A 98 -0.62 6.51 14.70
N ILE A 99 -0.31 7.37 15.67
CA ILE A 99 -0.98 8.66 15.85
C ILE A 99 -0.68 9.58 14.68
N GLY A 100 0.59 9.65 14.28
CA GLY A 100 0.98 10.47 13.14
C GLY A 100 0.43 9.95 11.81
N CYS A 101 0.45 8.64 11.57
CA CYS A 101 -0.19 8.08 10.38
C CYS A 101 -1.70 8.34 10.37
N ALA A 102 -2.38 8.22 11.52
CA ALA A 102 -3.80 8.54 11.62
C ALA A 102 -4.11 10.02 11.34
N SER A 103 -3.21 10.95 11.69
CA SER A 103 -3.41 12.37 11.39
C SER A 103 -3.40 12.66 9.88
N ILE A 104 -2.59 11.93 9.10
CA ILE A 104 -2.59 12.03 7.63
C ILE A 104 -3.92 11.55 7.07
N VAL A 105 -4.41 10.40 7.52
CA VAL A 105 -5.71 9.86 7.06
C VAL A 105 -6.83 10.85 7.34
N ARG A 106 -6.86 11.44 8.54
CA ARG A 106 -7.86 12.47 8.89
C ARG A 106 -7.76 13.70 8.01
N ALA A 107 -6.55 14.17 7.71
CA ALA A 107 -6.36 15.33 6.84
C ALA A 107 -6.91 15.07 5.43
N VAL A 108 -6.57 13.92 4.83
CA VAL A 108 -7.07 13.53 3.50
C VAL A 108 -8.61 13.43 3.49
N LEU A 109 -9.20 12.82 4.52
CA LEU A 109 -10.67 12.72 4.61
C LEU A 109 -11.34 14.09 4.75
N SER A 110 -10.76 15.01 5.52
CA SER A 110 -11.26 16.38 5.65
C SER A 110 -11.15 17.17 4.35
N GLU A 111 -10.02 17.06 3.63
CA GLU A 111 -9.82 17.70 2.32
C GLU A 111 -10.83 17.18 1.29
N HIS A 112 -11.14 15.88 1.33
CA HIS A 112 -12.12 15.27 0.43
C HIS A 112 -13.55 15.74 0.74
N GLY A 113 -13.96 15.69 2.02
CA GLY A 113 -15.29 16.16 2.43
C GLY A 113 -15.53 17.66 2.18
N ALA A 114 -14.47 18.47 2.22
CA ALA A 114 -14.53 19.88 1.85
C ALA A 114 -14.60 20.13 0.33
N SER A 115 -14.16 19.18 -0.50
CA SER A 115 -14.27 19.26 -1.96
C SER A 115 -15.65 18.86 -2.48
N ASP A 116 -16.40 18.09 -1.70
CA ASP A 116 -17.77 17.63 -2.00
C ASP A 116 -18.87 18.58 -1.48
N SER A 117 -18.51 19.66 -0.76
CA SER A 117 -19.43 20.66 -0.19
C SER A 117 -19.49 21.94 -1.02
#